data_AF-A0A3D4QAN7-F1
#
_entry.id   AF-A0A3D4QAN7-F1
#
_cell.length_a   1.000
_cell.length_b   1.000
_cell.length_c   1.000
_cell.angle_alpha   90.00
_cell.angle_beta   90.00
_cell.angle_gamma   90.00
#
_symmetry.space_group_name_H-M   'P 1'
#
loop_
_entity.id
_entity.type
_entity.pdbx_description
1 polymer ?
#
loop_
_entity_poly.entity_id
_entity_poly.type
_entity_poly.pdbx_seq_one_letter_code
_entity_poly.pdbx_strand_id
1 'polypeptide(L)'
;STITADYTSSADENTAAKINQEVVDKYLVNGVGHAESASDKMMAEEFGSLGMAMVIAVFLIWVVMAAQFESMRFSFMVMTTLPFALIGSFFLLWISDATLSMPSLLGFLMLIGTVVNNGILYVDTVNQYRMAMPMHRALIEAGATRLRPILMTTLTTVISMVPMAIGFGDNGQMMQGLALVDVGGLTASTILALLMLPIYYSVMDKRKKNLSMDVPDAGYMEGQNPEEYYQKKAAAEWERYGTPDDDPTPTESADMTEGFPD
;
A
#
# COMPACT_ATOMS: atom_id res chain seq x y z
N SER A 1 -27.43 40.66 -20.18
CA SER A 1 -27.06 39.85 -21.35
C SER A 1 -25.84 39.04 -20.98
N THR A 2 -25.90 37.72 -21.13
CA THR A 2 -24.78 36.82 -20.84
C THR A 2 -24.08 36.52 -22.16
N ILE A 3 -22.76 36.67 -22.21
CA ILE A 3 -21.94 36.28 -23.35
C ILE A 3 -21.23 35.00 -22.94
N THR A 4 -21.51 33.90 -23.65
CA THR A 4 -20.88 32.61 -23.43
C THR A 4 -19.82 32.39 -24.51
N ALA A 5 -18.65 31.88 -24.13
CA ALA A 5 -17.57 31.52 -25.03
C ALA A 5 -17.05 30.14 -24.65
N ASP A 6 -16.96 29.25 -25.64
CA ASP A 6 -16.42 27.90 -25.46
C ASP A 6 -14.95 27.86 -25.90
N TYR A 7 -14.11 27.14 -25.16
CA TYR A 7 -12.72 26.93 -25.53
C TYR A 7 -12.60 25.93 -26.69
N THR A 8 -11.60 26.13 -27.57
CA THR A 8 -11.33 25.19 -28.66
C THR A 8 -10.71 23.90 -28.11
N SER A 9 -10.77 22.81 -28.89
CA SER A 9 -10.20 21.49 -28.54
C SER A 9 -8.67 21.46 -28.36
N SER A 10 -7.98 22.60 -28.46
CA SER A 10 -6.53 22.76 -28.25
C SER A 10 -6.20 23.63 -27.02
N ALA A 11 -7.16 23.86 -26.13
CA ALA A 11 -6.98 24.67 -24.93
C ALA A 11 -6.25 23.89 -23.82
N ASP A 12 -5.18 24.50 -23.32
CA ASP A 12 -4.31 24.00 -22.24
C ASP A 12 -4.90 24.32 -20.85
N GLU A 13 -4.53 23.61 -19.78
CA GLU A 13 -5.09 23.80 -18.41
C GLU A 13 -4.96 25.25 -17.89
N ASN A 14 -3.95 25.99 -18.35
CA ASN A 14 -3.70 27.39 -17.98
C ASN A 14 -4.37 28.42 -18.89
N THR A 15 -5.06 28.01 -19.95
CA THR A 15 -5.61 28.91 -20.97
C THR A 15 -6.76 29.75 -20.42
N ALA A 16 -7.62 29.17 -19.58
CA ALA A 16 -8.72 29.88 -18.93
C ALA A 16 -8.20 30.95 -17.96
N ALA A 17 -7.19 30.61 -17.14
CA ALA A 17 -6.58 31.55 -16.20
C ALA A 17 -5.87 32.71 -16.91
N LYS A 18 -5.14 32.42 -18.00
CA LYS A 18 -4.46 33.43 -18.82
C LYS A 18 -5.45 34.35 -19.52
N ILE A 19 -6.51 33.82 -20.13
CA ILE A 19 -7.53 34.64 -20.82
C ILE A 19 -8.28 35.53 -19.83
N ASN A 20 -8.64 35.01 -18.66
CA ASN A 20 -9.32 35.79 -17.63
C ASN A 20 -8.45 36.95 -17.13
N GLN A 21 -7.16 36.70 -16.88
CA GLN A 21 -6.23 37.73 -16.39
C GLN A 21 -5.83 38.75 -17.48
N GLU A 22 -5.60 38.29 -18.72
CA GLU A 22 -4.98 39.10 -19.77
C GLU A 22 -6.01 39.85 -20.63
N VAL A 23 -7.22 39.29 -20.77
CA VAL A 23 -8.28 39.81 -21.65
C VAL A 23 -9.48 40.27 -20.84
N VAL A 24 -10.01 39.44 -19.93
CA VAL A 24 -11.29 39.75 -19.28
C VAL A 24 -11.13 40.85 -18.22
N ASP A 25 -10.16 40.72 -17.31
CA ASP A 25 -9.96 41.70 -16.23
C ASP A 25 -9.54 43.09 -16.73
N LYS A 26 -8.87 43.17 -17.88
CA LYS A 26 -8.43 44.45 -18.47
C LYS A 26 -9.59 45.26 -19.07
N TYR A 27 -10.66 44.61 -19.51
CA TYR A 27 -11.81 45.24 -20.18
C TYR A 27 -13.11 45.17 -19.38
N LEU A 28 -13.09 44.63 -18.15
CA LEU A 28 -14.23 44.69 -17.23
C LEU A 28 -14.46 46.13 -16.75
N VAL A 29 -15.46 46.79 -17.31
CA VAL A 29 -15.94 48.11 -16.88
C VAL A 29 -16.89 47.97 -15.68
N ASN A 30 -16.85 48.94 -14.76
CA ASN A 30 -17.66 48.99 -13.54
C ASN A 30 -19.14 48.64 -13.80
N GLY A 31 -19.59 47.48 -13.34
CA GLY A 31 -20.97 46.98 -13.49
C GLY A 31 -21.10 45.62 -14.19
N VAL A 32 -20.03 45.10 -14.78
CA VAL A 32 -19.92 43.72 -15.27
C VAL A 32 -19.06 42.93 -14.29
N GLY A 33 -19.51 41.74 -13.89
CA GLY A 33 -18.78 40.86 -12.98
C GLY A 33 -18.68 39.45 -13.55
N HIS A 34 -17.76 38.66 -13.01
CA HIS A 34 -17.61 37.26 -13.37
C HIS A 34 -18.85 36.47 -12.93
N ALA A 35 -19.59 35.95 -13.90
CA ALA A 35 -20.61 34.93 -13.65
C ALA A 35 -19.95 33.57 -13.92
N GLU A 36 -19.42 32.95 -12.88
CA GLU A 36 -19.02 31.53 -12.94
C GLU A 36 -20.24 30.69 -13.33
N SER A 37 -20.07 29.83 -14.34
CA SER A 37 -21.11 28.91 -14.75
C SER A 37 -21.51 28.04 -13.56
N ALA A 38 -22.80 27.72 -13.44
CA ALA A 38 -23.26 26.79 -12.40
C ALA A 38 -22.48 25.46 -12.46
N SER A 39 -22.11 25.01 -13.66
CA SER A 39 -21.30 23.81 -13.90
C SER A 39 -19.89 23.89 -13.30
N ASP A 40 -19.22 25.05 -13.40
CA ASP A 40 -17.84 25.20 -12.90
C ASP A 40 -17.83 25.20 -11.37
N LYS A 41 -18.82 25.86 -10.75
CA LYS A 41 -19.02 25.84 -9.30
C LYS A 41 -19.31 24.44 -8.78
N MET A 42 -20.25 23.73 -9.41
CA MET A 42 -20.58 22.35 -9.04
C MET A 42 -19.35 21.45 -9.16
N MET A 43 -18.57 21.60 -10.23
CA MET A 43 -17.32 20.87 -10.41
C MET A 43 -16.31 21.19 -9.30
N ALA A 44 -16.05 22.44 -8.97
CA ALA A 44 -15.11 22.80 -7.90
C ALA A 44 -15.57 22.29 -6.52
N GLU A 45 -16.86 22.36 -6.22
CA GLU A 45 -17.46 21.85 -4.99
C GLU A 45 -17.32 20.32 -4.88
N GLU A 46 -17.59 19.60 -5.97
CA GLU A 46 -17.40 18.15 -6.05
C GLU A 46 -15.93 17.75 -5.85
N PHE A 47 -14.98 18.47 -6.46
CA PHE A 47 -13.54 18.21 -6.29
C PHE A 47 -13.13 18.40 -4.83
N GLY A 48 -13.62 19.46 -4.18
CA GLY A 48 -13.39 19.73 -2.77
C GLY A 48 -13.99 18.64 -1.86
N SER A 49 -15.20 18.18 -2.18
CA SER A 49 -15.87 17.12 -1.43
C SER A 49 -15.13 15.78 -1.52
N LEU A 50 -14.66 15.40 -2.71
CA LEU A 50 -13.85 14.20 -2.93
C LEU A 50 -12.48 14.31 -2.26
N GLY A 51 -11.85 15.49 -2.31
CA GLY A 51 -10.63 15.78 -1.57
C GLY A 51 -10.80 15.55 -0.07
N MET A 52 -11.87 16.08 0.51
CA MET A 52 -12.20 15.87 1.92
C MET A 52 -12.48 14.39 2.22
N ALA A 53 -13.19 13.70 1.33
CA ALA A 53 -13.46 12.27 1.46
C ALA A 53 -12.18 11.43 1.49
N MET A 54 -11.17 11.76 0.66
CA MET A 54 -9.87 11.08 0.68
C MET A 54 -9.14 11.28 2.01
N VAL A 55 -9.14 12.50 2.57
CA VAL A 55 -8.52 12.76 3.88
C VAL A 55 -9.20 11.96 4.98
N ILE A 56 -10.53 11.92 4.99
CA ILE A 56 -11.31 11.11 5.93
C ILE A 56 -11.01 9.62 5.73
N ALA A 57 -10.92 9.14 4.49
CA ALA A 57 -10.61 7.75 4.18
C ALA A 57 -9.22 7.36 4.72
N VAL A 58 -8.19 8.16 4.48
CA VAL A 58 -6.84 7.92 5.00
C VAL A 58 -6.84 7.90 6.53
N PHE A 59 -7.53 8.85 7.16
CA PHE A 59 -7.67 8.89 8.61
C PHE A 59 -8.36 7.64 9.18
N LEU A 60 -9.48 7.24 8.60
CA LEU A 60 -10.23 6.05 9.03
C LEU A 60 -9.40 4.78 8.85
N ILE A 61 -8.70 4.65 7.72
CA ILE A 61 -7.81 3.52 7.48
C ILE A 61 -6.71 3.49 8.54
N TRP A 62 -6.07 4.63 8.85
CA TRP A 62 -5.05 4.67 9.90
C TRP A 62 -5.57 4.18 11.25
N VAL A 63 -6.78 4.58 11.65
CA VAL A 63 -7.44 4.13 12.89
C VAL A 63 -7.71 2.63 12.87
N VAL A 64 -8.32 2.13 11.80
CA VAL A 64 -8.62 0.69 11.63
C VAL A 64 -7.34 -0.13 11.68
N MET A 65 -6.28 0.34 11.03
CA MET A 65 -4.97 -0.31 11.01
C MET A 65 -4.28 -0.30 12.38
N ALA A 66 -4.40 0.80 13.12
CA ALA A 66 -3.85 0.89 14.48
C ALA A 66 -4.56 -0.09 15.42
N ALA A 67 -5.89 -0.25 15.27
CA ALA A 67 -6.68 -1.24 16.01
C ALA A 67 -6.33 -2.67 15.60
N GLN A 68 -6.22 -2.96 14.31
CA GLN A 68 -5.97 -4.30 13.77
C GLN A 68 -4.62 -4.88 14.24
N PHE A 69 -3.58 -4.06 14.30
CA PHE A 69 -2.24 -4.52 14.66
C PHE A 69 -1.88 -4.32 16.13
N GLU A 70 -2.78 -3.74 16.93
CA GLU A 70 -2.54 -3.29 18.32
C GLU A 70 -1.23 -2.48 18.48
N SER A 71 -0.76 -1.87 17.39
CA SER A 71 0.57 -1.29 17.27
C SER A 71 0.55 -0.18 16.22
N MET A 72 0.70 1.05 16.71
CA MET A 72 0.74 2.24 15.86
C MET A 72 1.90 2.19 14.85
N ARG A 73 3.01 1.50 15.17
CA ARG A 73 4.18 1.41 14.30
C ARG A 73 3.90 0.66 13.00
N PHE A 74 3.12 -0.42 13.06
CA PHE A 74 2.75 -1.18 11.87
C PHE A 74 1.71 -0.42 11.02
N SER A 75 0.81 0.33 11.65
CA SER A 75 -0.11 1.22 10.93
C SER A 75 0.64 2.30 10.15
N PHE A 76 1.62 2.97 10.77
CA PHE A 76 2.46 3.98 10.08
C PHE A 76 3.28 3.41 8.92
N MET A 77 3.75 2.16 9.05
CA MET A 77 4.47 1.46 8.00
C MET A 77 3.59 1.29 6.75
N VAL A 78 2.34 0.86 6.92
CA VAL A 78 1.39 0.73 5.80
C VAL A 78 1.02 2.11 5.24
N MET A 79 0.80 3.12 6.08
CA MET A 79 0.53 4.49 5.60
C MET A 79 1.66 5.09 4.77
N THR A 80 2.90 4.64 4.97
CA THR A 80 4.04 5.09 4.17
C THR A 80 3.92 4.63 2.71
N THR A 81 3.18 3.57 2.38
CA THR A 81 3.01 3.13 0.98
C THR A 81 2.07 4.01 0.17
N LEU A 82 1.14 4.73 0.84
CA LEU A 82 0.19 5.65 0.18
C LEU A 82 0.86 6.79 -0.60
N PRO A 83 1.77 7.60 -0.02
CA PRO A 83 2.42 8.67 -0.78
C PRO A 83 3.20 8.14 -1.99
N PHE A 84 3.75 6.92 -1.91
CA PHE A 84 4.41 6.30 -3.05
C PHE A 84 3.44 5.84 -4.13
N ALA A 85 2.25 5.36 -3.75
CA ALA A 85 1.18 5.10 -4.70
C ALA A 85 0.80 6.37 -5.45
N LEU A 86 0.61 7.49 -4.72
CA LEU A 86 0.30 8.79 -5.32
C LEU A 86 1.37 9.22 -6.33
N ILE A 87 2.66 9.09 -5.98
CA ILE A 87 3.76 9.41 -6.90
C ILE A 87 3.65 8.58 -8.18
N GLY A 88 3.37 7.28 -8.09
CA GLY A 88 3.16 6.42 -9.25
C GLY A 88 1.98 6.82 -10.12
N SER A 89 0.86 7.19 -9.49
CA SER A 89 -0.34 7.66 -10.20
C SER A 89 -0.10 8.97 -10.93
N PHE A 90 0.48 9.97 -10.26
CA PHE A 90 0.82 11.25 -10.89
C PHE A 90 1.86 11.08 -11.99
N PHE A 91 2.83 10.18 -11.81
CA PHE A 91 3.82 9.86 -12.84
C PHE A 91 3.16 9.31 -14.10
N LEU A 92 2.19 8.40 -13.98
CA LEU A 92 1.51 7.82 -15.13
C LEU A 92 0.56 8.83 -15.82
N LEU A 93 -0.18 9.62 -15.04
CA LEU A 93 -0.99 10.73 -15.56
C LEU A 93 -0.15 11.70 -16.39
N TRP A 94 1.02 12.08 -15.86
CA TRP A 94 1.94 12.99 -16.52
C TRP A 94 2.51 12.40 -17.83
N ILE A 95 2.85 11.10 -17.84
CA ILE A 95 3.37 10.45 -19.05
C ILE A 95 2.31 10.28 -20.14
N SER A 96 1.04 10.16 -19.76
CA SER A 96 -0.10 9.99 -20.66
C SER A 96 -0.78 11.31 -21.04
N ASP A 97 -0.22 12.45 -20.60
CA ASP A 97 -0.76 13.80 -20.83
C ASP A 97 -2.24 13.94 -20.44
N ALA A 98 -2.62 13.24 -19.36
CA ALA A 98 -3.98 13.21 -18.86
C ALA A 98 -4.15 14.21 -17.71
N THR A 99 -5.22 15.01 -17.78
CA THR A 99 -5.55 16.02 -16.76
C THR A 99 -6.19 15.42 -15.52
N LEU A 100 -6.11 16.14 -14.40
CA LEU A 100 -6.77 15.72 -13.17
C LEU A 100 -8.29 15.96 -13.25
N SER A 101 -9.02 14.89 -13.52
CA SER A 101 -10.48 14.91 -13.68
C SER A 101 -11.24 14.27 -12.50
N MET A 102 -12.57 14.39 -12.46
CA MET A 102 -13.40 13.71 -11.44
C MET A 102 -13.19 12.20 -11.39
N PRO A 103 -13.15 11.47 -12.52
CA PRO A 103 -12.84 10.04 -12.50
C PRO A 103 -11.44 9.74 -11.97
N SER A 104 -10.47 10.63 -12.19
CA SER A 104 -9.11 10.48 -11.62
C SER A 104 -9.14 10.53 -10.10
N LEU A 105 -9.92 11.44 -9.50
CA LEU A 105 -10.10 11.49 -8.04
C LEU A 105 -10.79 10.24 -7.48
N LEU A 106 -11.77 9.69 -8.21
CA LEU A 106 -12.38 8.41 -7.83
C LEU A 106 -11.37 7.27 -7.90
N GLY A 107 -10.46 7.28 -8.88
CA GLY A 107 -9.31 6.38 -8.95
C GLY A 107 -8.43 6.52 -7.71
N PHE A 108 -8.06 7.73 -7.30
CA PHE A 108 -7.27 7.94 -6.09
C PHE A 108 -7.94 7.39 -4.83
N LEU A 109 -9.27 7.54 -4.73
CA LEU A 109 -10.05 6.97 -3.63
C LEU A 109 -9.99 5.44 -3.61
N MET A 110 -10.12 4.80 -4.78
CA MET A 110 -10.00 3.34 -4.94
C MET A 110 -8.59 2.83 -4.65
N LEU A 111 -7.58 3.56 -5.15
CA LEU A 111 -6.17 3.27 -4.94
C LEU A 111 -5.81 3.20 -3.46
N ILE A 112 -6.30 4.14 -2.65
CA ILE A 112 -6.02 4.17 -1.21
C ILE A 112 -6.41 2.84 -0.54
N GLY A 113 -7.59 2.29 -0.85
CA GLY A 113 -8.06 1.03 -0.26
C GLY A 113 -7.28 -0.19 -0.77
N THR A 114 -7.05 -0.26 -2.08
CA THR A 114 -6.37 -1.40 -2.72
C THR A 114 -4.91 -1.53 -2.29
N VAL A 115 -4.18 -0.41 -2.21
CA VAL A 115 -2.78 -0.36 -1.77
C VAL A 115 -2.65 -0.79 -0.32
N VAL A 116 -3.56 -0.33 0.54
CA VAL A 116 -3.53 -0.68 1.96
C VAL A 116 -3.84 -2.16 2.15
N ASN A 117 -4.81 -2.73 1.43
CA ASN A 117 -5.12 -4.16 1.49
C ASN A 117 -3.90 -5.05 1.20
N ASN A 118 -3.11 -4.70 0.17
CA ASN A 118 -1.88 -5.44 -0.15
C ASN A 118 -0.84 -5.38 1.00
N GLY A 119 -0.73 -4.22 1.66
CA GLY A 119 0.13 -4.05 2.84
C GLY A 119 -0.36 -4.82 4.07
N ILE A 120 -1.67 -4.83 4.31
CA ILE A 120 -2.31 -5.55 5.43
C ILE A 120 -1.97 -7.03 5.37
N LEU A 121 -2.20 -7.66 4.22
CA LEU A 121 -1.99 -9.10 4.05
C LEU A 121 -0.54 -9.52 4.32
N TYR A 122 0.43 -8.68 3.93
CA TYR A 122 1.83 -8.94 4.20
C TYR A 122 2.15 -8.84 5.70
N VAL A 123 1.79 -7.72 6.33
CA VAL A 123 2.08 -7.44 7.74
C VAL A 123 1.42 -8.47 8.65
N ASP A 124 0.17 -8.83 8.36
CA ASP A 124 -0.57 -9.86 9.09
C ASP A 124 0.14 -11.23 9.02
N THR A 125 0.62 -11.61 7.84
CA THR A 125 1.35 -12.89 7.66
C THR A 125 2.67 -12.91 8.40
N VAL A 126 3.42 -11.80 8.37
CA VAL A 126 4.65 -11.66 9.15
C VAL A 126 4.34 -11.79 10.64
N ASN A 127 3.26 -11.19 11.12
CA ASN A 127 2.86 -11.28 12.52
C ASN A 127 2.47 -12.69 12.93
N GLN A 128 1.74 -13.43 12.08
CA GLN A 128 1.42 -14.84 12.29
C GLN A 128 2.67 -15.71 12.33
N TYR A 129 3.59 -15.52 11.38
CA TYR A 129 4.84 -16.29 11.30
C TYR A 129 5.80 -15.98 12.43
N ARG A 130 5.76 -14.77 12.99
CA ARG A 130 6.54 -14.40 14.18
C ARG A 130 6.18 -15.22 15.41
N MET A 131 4.98 -15.81 15.48
CA MET A 131 4.61 -16.71 16.59
C MET A 131 5.32 -18.07 16.52
N ALA A 132 5.73 -18.50 15.32
CA ALA A 132 6.30 -19.82 15.09
C ALA A 132 7.79 -19.81 14.73
N MET A 133 8.34 -18.69 14.25
CA MET A 133 9.72 -18.61 13.78
C MET A 133 10.39 -17.26 14.06
N PRO A 134 11.73 -17.22 14.09
CA PRO A 134 12.48 -15.97 14.25
C PRO A 134 12.13 -14.94 13.18
N MET A 135 12.12 -13.67 13.57
CA MET A 135 11.68 -12.53 12.74
C MET A 135 12.27 -12.52 11.33
N HIS A 136 13.56 -12.83 11.20
CA HIS A 136 14.24 -12.83 9.91
C HIS A 136 13.71 -13.92 8.96
N ARG A 137 13.49 -15.15 9.46
CA ARG A 137 12.85 -16.21 8.66
C ARG A 137 11.39 -15.88 8.39
N ALA A 138 10.68 -15.32 9.36
CA ALA A 138 9.28 -14.92 9.22
C ALA A 138 9.09 -13.95 8.04
N LEU A 139 10.00 -13.00 7.87
CA LEU A 139 9.96 -12.02 6.78
C LEU A 139 10.21 -12.64 5.41
N ILE A 140 11.20 -13.53 5.31
CA ILE A 140 11.56 -14.19 4.06
C ILE A 140 10.41 -15.11 3.61
N GLU A 141 9.91 -15.94 4.52
CA GLU A 141 8.83 -16.88 4.22
C GLU A 141 7.52 -16.13 3.90
N ALA A 142 7.14 -15.14 4.72
CA ALA A 142 5.95 -14.33 4.45
C ALA A 142 6.05 -13.60 3.12
N GLY A 143 7.24 -13.07 2.80
CA GLY A 143 7.50 -12.45 1.50
C GLY A 143 7.34 -13.43 0.34
N ALA A 144 7.94 -14.62 0.43
CA ALA A 144 7.84 -15.63 -0.62
C ALA A 144 6.39 -16.11 -0.83
N THR A 145 5.64 -16.34 0.26
CA THR A 145 4.24 -16.79 0.20
C THR A 145 3.31 -15.70 -0.34
N ARG A 146 3.52 -14.43 0.02
CA ARG A 146 2.63 -13.33 -0.37
C ARG A 146 2.97 -12.66 -1.68
N LEU A 147 4.22 -12.76 -2.14
CA LEU A 147 4.65 -12.21 -3.42
C LEU A 147 3.77 -12.72 -4.58
N ARG A 148 3.50 -14.02 -4.63
CA ARG A 148 2.69 -14.63 -5.69
C ARG A 148 1.24 -14.10 -5.72
N PRO A 149 0.46 -14.15 -4.61
CA PRO A 149 -0.88 -13.57 -4.58
C PRO A 149 -0.94 -12.07 -4.88
N ILE A 150 -0.02 -11.26 -4.32
CA ILE A 150 -0.01 -9.80 -4.51
C ILE A 150 0.28 -9.46 -5.98
N LEU A 151 1.22 -10.15 -6.62
CA LEU A 151 1.50 -9.96 -8.03
C LEU A 151 0.33 -10.42 -8.91
N MET A 152 -0.35 -11.51 -8.55
CA MET A 152 -1.52 -11.98 -9.30
C MET A 152 -2.63 -10.92 -9.31
N THR A 153 -3.01 -10.40 -8.14
CA THR A 153 -4.11 -9.41 -8.06
C THR A 153 -3.75 -8.12 -8.78
N THR A 154 -2.54 -7.62 -8.57
CA THR A 154 -2.07 -6.37 -9.18
C THR A 154 -1.98 -6.47 -10.69
N LEU A 155 -1.44 -7.58 -11.23
CA LEU A 155 -1.41 -7.82 -12.67
C LEU A 155 -2.82 -7.97 -13.25
N THR A 156 -3.73 -8.67 -12.57
CA THR A 156 -5.13 -8.80 -13.02
C THR A 156 -5.79 -7.43 -13.12
N THR A 157 -5.67 -6.58 -12.09
CA THR A 157 -6.24 -5.23 -12.11
C THR A 157 -5.63 -4.37 -13.20
N VAL A 158 -4.30 -4.39 -13.34
CA VAL A 158 -3.60 -3.62 -14.37
C VAL A 158 -4.08 -4.04 -15.75
N ILE A 159 -4.05 -5.34 -16.08
CA ILE A 159 -4.48 -5.87 -17.38
C ILE A 159 -5.95 -5.51 -17.67
N SER A 160 -6.81 -5.59 -16.65
CA SER A 160 -8.23 -5.21 -16.77
C SER A 160 -8.42 -3.74 -17.13
N MET A 161 -7.52 -2.86 -16.68
CA MET A 161 -7.62 -1.41 -16.87
C MET A 161 -6.83 -0.89 -18.08
N VAL A 162 -5.92 -1.67 -18.68
CA VAL A 162 -5.15 -1.30 -19.88
C VAL A 162 -6.01 -0.69 -21.01
N PRO A 163 -7.11 -1.30 -21.48
CA PRO A 163 -7.88 -0.73 -22.59
C PRO A 163 -8.51 0.62 -22.25
N MET A 164 -8.91 0.79 -20.97
CA MET A 164 -9.48 2.05 -20.47
C MET A 164 -8.39 3.11 -20.31
N ALA A 165 -7.19 2.74 -19.86
CA ALA A 165 -6.04 3.64 -19.72
C ALA A 165 -5.54 4.18 -21.07
N ILE A 166 -5.72 3.43 -22.16
CA ILE A 166 -5.41 3.88 -23.54
C ILE A 166 -6.55 4.75 -24.11
N GLY A 167 -7.68 4.86 -23.40
CA GLY A 167 -8.83 5.67 -23.82
C GLY A 167 -9.62 5.04 -24.98
N PHE A 168 -9.59 3.72 -25.12
CA PHE A 168 -10.29 3.03 -26.21
C PHE A 168 -11.81 3.03 -26.02
N GLY A 169 -12.55 3.53 -27.01
CA GLY A 169 -14.03 3.59 -27.04
C GLY A 169 -14.62 4.96 -26.66
N ASP A 170 -15.92 5.14 -26.90
CA ASP A 170 -16.61 6.43 -26.77
C ASP A 170 -16.55 7.03 -25.34
N ASN A 171 -16.48 6.18 -24.31
CA ASN A 171 -16.34 6.59 -22.91
C ASN A 171 -14.89 6.47 -22.38
N GLY A 172 -13.96 6.03 -23.22
CA GLY A 172 -12.58 5.73 -22.83
C GLY A 172 -11.85 6.96 -22.31
N GLN A 173 -11.94 8.09 -23.01
CA GLN A 173 -11.29 9.35 -22.61
C GLN A 173 -11.83 9.89 -21.27
N MET A 174 -13.14 9.76 -21.03
CA MET A 174 -13.74 10.22 -19.78
C MET A 174 -13.24 9.40 -18.58
N MET A 175 -13.13 8.08 -18.73
CA MET A 175 -12.69 7.18 -17.66
C MET A 175 -11.18 6.93 -17.63
N GLN A 176 -10.43 7.50 -18.59
CA GLN A 176 -9.00 7.27 -18.76
C GLN A 176 -8.22 7.62 -17.50
N GLY A 177 -8.52 8.77 -16.90
CA GLY A 177 -7.83 9.25 -15.70
C GLY A 177 -8.00 8.32 -14.49
N LEU A 178 -9.16 7.67 -14.34
CA LEU A 178 -9.40 6.67 -13.30
C LEU A 178 -8.44 5.48 -13.47
N ALA A 179 -8.40 4.92 -14.68
CA ALA A 179 -7.57 3.78 -15.01
C ALA A 179 -6.07 4.09 -14.89
N LEU A 180 -5.64 5.28 -15.34
CA LEU A 180 -4.25 5.70 -15.25
C LEU A 180 -3.78 5.84 -13.80
N VAL A 181 -4.60 6.45 -12.95
CA VAL A 181 -4.30 6.60 -11.51
C VAL A 181 -4.13 5.24 -10.84
N ASP A 182 -5.06 4.31 -11.06
CA ASP A 182 -5.00 2.98 -10.45
C ASP A 182 -3.83 2.16 -10.98
N VAL A 183 -3.61 2.12 -12.30
CA VAL A 183 -2.50 1.36 -12.91
C VAL A 183 -1.15 1.88 -12.44
N GLY A 184 -0.94 3.20 -12.49
CA GLY A 184 0.32 3.81 -12.09
C GLY A 184 0.58 3.66 -10.59
N GLY A 185 -0.45 3.90 -9.79
CA GLY A 185 -0.35 3.84 -8.34
C GLY A 185 -0.16 2.42 -7.82
N LEU A 186 -0.91 1.45 -8.34
CA LEU A 186 -0.77 0.04 -7.97
C LEU A 186 0.59 -0.52 -8.36
N THR A 187 1.08 -0.20 -9.56
CA THR A 187 2.37 -0.69 -10.03
C THR A 187 3.50 -0.15 -9.14
N ALA A 188 3.54 1.15 -8.89
CA ALA A 188 4.56 1.77 -8.05
C ALA A 188 4.48 1.28 -6.59
N SER A 189 3.29 1.27 -6.01
CA SER A 189 3.10 0.86 -4.62
C SER A 189 3.37 -0.62 -4.39
N THR A 190 3.07 -1.50 -5.35
CA THR A 190 3.32 -2.94 -5.22
C THR A 190 4.81 -3.24 -5.23
N ILE A 191 5.54 -2.69 -6.20
CA ILE A 191 7.00 -2.83 -6.28
C ILE A 191 7.63 -2.30 -5.00
N LEU A 192 7.18 -1.13 -4.55
CA LEU A 192 7.75 -0.52 -3.37
C LEU A 192 7.35 -1.22 -2.08
N ALA A 193 6.13 -1.70 -1.91
CA ALA A 193 5.72 -2.47 -0.74
C ALA A 193 6.55 -3.75 -0.63
N LEU A 194 6.78 -4.47 -1.72
CA LEU A 194 7.59 -5.70 -1.71
C LEU A 194 9.05 -5.46 -1.32
N LEU A 195 9.62 -4.30 -1.67
CA LEU A 195 11.00 -3.93 -1.30
C LEU A 195 11.08 -3.27 0.09
N MET A 196 10.14 -2.38 0.39
CA MET A 196 10.17 -1.51 1.56
C MET A 196 9.74 -2.25 2.82
N LEU A 197 8.77 -3.17 2.73
CA LEU A 197 8.29 -3.92 3.88
C LEU A 197 9.41 -4.76 4.56
N PRO A 198 10.22 -5.58 3.85
CA PRO A 198 11.30 -6.34 4.49
C PRO A 198 12.40 -5.43 5.05
N ILE A 199 12.74 -4.32 4.37
CA ILE A 199 13.73 -3.36 4.84
C ILE A 199 13.25 -2.69 6.14
N TYR A 200 12.01 -2.20 6.16
CA TYR A 200 11.46 -1.48 7.30
C TYR A 200 11.35 -2.40 8.53
N TYR A 201 10.92 -3.64 8.35
CA TYR A 201 10.92 -4.64 9.42
C TYR A 201 12.33 -4.95 9.94
N SER A 202 13.32 -5.09 9.06
CA SER A 202 14.72 -5.34 9.48
C SER A 202 15.31 -4.18 10.29
N VAL A 203 14.93 -2.93 9.97
CA VAL A 203 15.37 -1.74 10.71
C VAL A 203 14.70 -1.67 12.08
N MET A 204 13.43 -2.07 12.17
CA MET A 204 12.65 -2.03 13.41
C MET A 204 13.08 -3.13 14.39
N ASP A 205 13.65 -4.23 13.90
CA ASP A 205 14.18 -5.34 14.71
C ASP A 205 15.61 -5.10 15.27
N LYS A 206 16.24 -3.97 14.95
CA LYS A 206 17.58 -3.60 15.47
C LYS A 206 17.66 -3.44 17.00
N ARG A 207 16.58 -3.69 17.75
CA ARG A 207 16.57 -3.71 19.22
C ARG A 207 16.74 -5.08 19.89
N LYS A 208 17.03 -6.16 19.17
CA LYS A 208 17.63 -7.37 19.77
C LYS A 208 18.69 -8.01 18.86
N LYS A 209 19.84 -7.32 18.73
CA LYS A 209 21.11 -8.04 18.58
C LYS A 209 21.29 -8.87 19.86
N ASN A 210 21.01 -10.16 19.78
CA ASN A 210 21.61 -11.26 20.56
C ASN A 210 20.79 -12.56 20.37
N LEU A 211 20.59 -13.00 19.13
CA LEU A 211 20.43 -14.43 18.86
C LEU A 211 20.75 -14.68 17.39
N SER A 212 22.05 -14.84 17.11
CA SER A 212 22.54 -15.43 15.87
C SER A 212 22.13 -16.90 15.83
N MET A 213 20.88 -17.19 15.44
CA MET A 213 20.60 -18.51 14.92
C MET A 213 21.15 -18.56 13.50
N ASP A 214 22.38 -19.06 13.36
CA ASP A 214 22.86 -19.59 12.09
C ASP A 214 21.91 -20.71 11.66
N VAL A 215 21.12 -20.39 10.66
CA VAL A 215 20.21 -21.30 9.99
C VAL A 215 20.88 -21.68 8.68
N PRO A 216 21.19 -22.97 8.45
CA PRO A 216 21.74 -23.40 7.18
C PRO A 216 20.73 -23.13 6.05
N ASP A 217 21.23 -22.71 4.88
CA ASP A 217 20.39 -22.49 3.69
C ASP A 217 19.51 -23.71 3.38
N ALA A 218 18.34 -23.47 2.79
CA ALA A 218 17.34 -24.50 2.50
C ALA A 218 17.87 -25.70 1.67
N GLY A 219 18.94 -25.50 0.88
CA GLY A 219 19.63 -26.58 0.16
C GLY A 219 20.47 -27.52 1.03
N TYR A 220 20.83 -27.14 2.26
CA TYR A 220 21.54 -28.00 3.22
C TYR A 220 20.61 -28.95 3.99
N MET A 221 19.29 -28.70 3.94
CA MET A 221 18.27 -29.48 4.64
C MET A 221 17.65 -30.58 3.76
N GLU A 222 18.03 -30.65 2.48
CA GLU A 222 17.48 -31.63 1.54
C GLU A 222 18.12 -33.00 1.81
N GLY A 223 17.34 -33.91 2.40
CA GLY A 223 17.77 -35.27 2.74
C GLY A 223 18.26 -35.47 4.18
N GLN A 224 18.19 -34.45 5.05
CA GLN A 224 18.52 -34.56 6.47
C GLN A 224 17.27 -34.28 7.34
N ASN A 225 17.07 -35.09 8.39
CA ASN A 225 15.96 -34.87 9.33
C ASN A 225 16.19 -33.55 10.07
N PRO A 226 15.31 -32.53 9.94
CA PRO A 226 15.49 -31.22 10.55
C PRO A 226 15.68 -31.30 12.07
N GLU A 227 15.04 -32.27 12.74
CA GLU A 227 15.16 -32.45 14.18
C GLU A 227 16.59 -32.82 14.60
N GLU A 228 17.29 -33.64 13.82
CA GLU A 228 18.65 -34.09 14.13
C GLU A 228 19.65 -32.91 14.11
N TYR A 229 19.46 -31.97 13.19
CA TYR A 229 20.27 -30.75 13.11
C TYR A 229 20.09 -29.87 14.35
N TYR A 230 18.84 -29.62 14.75
CA TYR A 230 18.57 -28.81 15.94
C TYR A 230 19.03 -29.50 17.22
N GLN A 231 18.93 -30.84 17.30
CA GLN A 231 19.45 -31.59 18.44
C GLN A 231 20.98 -31.55 18.53
N LYS A 232 21.70 -31.72 17.42
CA LYS A 232 23.18 -31.60 17.41
C LYS A 232 23.65 -30.19 17.71
N LYS A 233 22.97 -29.17 17.17
CA LYS A 233 23.30 -27.77 17.43
C LYS A 233 23.03 -27.40 18.89
N ALA A 234 21.87 -27.82 19.42
CA ALA A 234 21.56 -27.68 20.82
C ALA A 234 22.66 -28.38 21.64
N ALA A 235 22.98 -29.66 21.38
CA ALA A 235 24.03 -30.43 22.08
C ALA A 235 25.39 -29.72 22.12
N ALA A 236 25.79 -29.10 21.00
CA ALA A 236 27.01 -28.33 20.91
C ALA A 236 26.94 -26.97 21.66
N GLU A 237 25.76 -26.37 21.77
CA GLU A 237 25.53 -25.19 22.63
C GLU A 237 25.48 -25.56 24.11
N TRP A 238 24.97 -26.75 24.45
CA TRP A 238 24.93 -27.32 25.80
C TRP A 238 26.34 -27.53 26.38
N GLU A 239 27.29 -28.02 25.57
CA GLU A 239 28.71 -28.10 25.95
C GLU A 239 29.37 -26.72 26.14
N ARG A 240 28.83 -25.68 25.51
CA ARG A 240 29.38 -24.31 25.55
C ARG A 240 28.91 -23.52 26.77
N TYR A 241 27.72 -23.79 27.31
CA TYR A 241 27.09 -22.96 28.35
C TYR A 241 26.76 -23.65 29.70
N GLY A 242 26.83 -24.98 29.82
CA GLY A 242 26.58 -25.68 31.11
C GLY A 242 25.10 -25.79 31.51
N THR A 243 24.78 -26.70 32.44
CA THR A 243 23.43 -27.27 32.69
C THR A 243 22.37 -26.33 33.34
N PRO A 244 21.05 -26.55 33.10
CA PRO A 244 19.96 -25.58 33.35
C PRO A 244 19.24 -25.64 34.71
N ASP A 245 19.91 -25.92 35.82
CA ASP A 245 19.20 -26.04 37.10
C ASP A 245 18.72 -24.71 37.73
N ASP A 246 18.97 -23.54 37.13
CA ASP A 246 18.64 -22.22 37.72
C ASP A 246 18.04 -21.18 36.73
N ASP A 247 16.93 -21.48 36.04
CA ASP A 247 16.02 -20.39 35.57
C ASP A 247 14.54 -20.85 35.49
N PRO A 248 13.57 -20.10 36.06
CA PRO A 248 12.21 -20.55 36.25
C PRO A 248 11.35 -20.13 35.05
N THR A 249 11.09 -21.06 34.13
CA THR A 249 9.91 -21.00 33.27
C THR A 249 8.82 -21.93 33.83
N PRO A 250 7.53 -21.52 33.84
CA PRO A 250 6.48 -22.27 34.53
C PRO A 250 6.29 -23.63 33.88
N THR A 251 6.40 -24.68 34.69
CA THR A 251 5.95 -26.03 34.35
C THR A 251 4.43 -26.03 34.19
N GLU A 252 3.95 -26.03 32.95
CA GLU A 252 2.57 -26.40 32.65
C GLU A 252 2.50 -27.13 31.30
N SER A 253 3.06 -28.33 31.27
CA SER A 253 2.56 -29.40 30.40
C SER A 253 1.56 -30.19 31.23
N ALA A 254 0.30 -29.81 31.14
CA ALA A 254 -0.83 -30.56 31.69
C ALA A 254 -0.79 -31.99 31.15
N ASP A 255 -0.76 -32.90 32.11
CA ASP A 255 -0.87 -34.33 32.04
C ASP A 255 -2.02 -34.79 31.13
N MET A 256 -1.68 -35.51 30.06
CA MET A 256 -2.60 -36.31 29.26
C MET A 256 -1.90 -37.61 28.87
N THR A 257 -1.67 -38.53 29.82
CA THR A 257 -1.69 -40.00 29.59
C THR A 257 -1.42 -40.81 30.86
N GLU A 258 -2.39 -40.96 31.76
CA GLU A 258 -2.55 -42.11 32.69
C GLU A 258 -4.05 -42.13 33.07
N GLY A 259 -4.85 -43.19 33.12
CA GLY A 259 -4.77 -44.62 32.84
C GLY A 259 -6.17 -45.15 33.22
N PHE A 260 -6.78 -45.99 32.37
CA PHE A 260 -7.97 -46.78 32.75
C PHE A 260 -7.49 -48.03 33.50
N PRO A 261 -8.04 -48.35 34.68
CA PRO A 261 -8.11 -49.72 35.16
C PRO A 261 -9.57 -50.18 35.31
N ASP A 262 -9.85 -51.35 34.72
CA ASP A 262 -11.00 -52.27 34.79
C ASP A 262 -12.30 -51.87 35.51
#